data_AF-A0A4R6IRA1-F1
#
_entry.id   AF-A0A4R6IRA1-F1
#
_cell.length_a   1.000
_cell.length_b   1.000
_cell.length_c   1.000
_cell.angle_alpha   90.00
_cell.angle_beta   90.00
_cell.angle_gamma   90.00
#
_symmetry.space_group_name_H-M   'P 1'
#
loop_
_entity.id
_entity.type
_entity.pdbx_description
1 polymer ?
#
loop_
_entity_poly.entity_id
_entity_poly.type
_entity_poly.pdbx_seq_one_letter_code
_entity_poly.pdbx_strand_id
1 'polypeptide(L)'
;MLILLDIDGVMVPANSWKKPEFHEDGFPVFTRKSVDALNRIISETNAQVVLTTSHKSNYSLSQWKNLFKNRGILVKTIKRLDQNKANHDRKTEIEQWFSKSHVDHEDFVIIDDDKMLNALPVYLRENLVLTSSSVGLTDELASIAIAKLMSHSTDFVF
;
A
#
# COMPACT_ATOMS: atom_id res chain seq x y z
N MET A 1 12.89 -3.31 -0.39
CA MET A 1 11.83 -2.77 0.49
C MET A 1 10.64 -2.33 -0.34
N LEU A 2 9.50 -2.98 -0.13
CA LEU A 2 8.27 -2.74 -0.89
C LEU A 2 7.11 -2.41 0.05
N ILE A 3 6.28 -1.46 -0.34
CA ILE A 3 4.99 -1.18 0.28
C ILE A 3 3.91 -1.65 -0.70
N LEU A 4 3.28 -2.78 -0.40
CA LEU A 4 2.09 -3.24 -1.09
C LEU A 4 0.91 -2.43 -0.55
N LEU A 5 0.41 -1.48 -1.35
CA LEU A 5 -0.46 -0.41 -0.89
C LEU A 5 -1.85 -0.48 -1.53
N ASP A 6 -2.89 -0.62 -0.72
CA ASP A 6 -4.26 -0.28 -1.12
C ASP A 6 -4.55 1.23 -0.97
N ILE A 7 -5.63 1.69 -1.59
CA ILE A 7 -6.06 3.08 -1.64
C ILE A 7 -7.35 3.30 -0.87
N ASP A 8 -8.42 2.57 -1.20
CA ASP A 8 -9.70 2.68 -0.48
C ASP A 8 -9.54 2.06 0.91
N GLY A 9 -10.13 2.68 1.94
CA GLY A 9 -9.94 2.27 3.32
C GLY A 9 -8.56 2.59 3.93
N VAL A 10 -7.54 2.87 3.10
CA VAL A 10 -6.16 3.17 3.51
C VAL A 10 -5.81 4.66 3.33
N MET A 11 -5.80 5.14 2.09
CA MET A 11 -5.53 6.55 1.75
C MET A 11 -6.81 7.37 1.72
N VAL A 12 -7.94 6.71 1.41
CA VAL A 12 -9.28 7.28 1.29
C VAL A 12 -10.22 6.53 2.24
N PRO A 13 -10.57 7.09 3.41
CA PRO A 13 -11.48 6.43 4.33
C PRO A 13 -12.86 6.17 3.73
N ALA A 14 -13.34 4.94 3.86
CA ALA A 14 -14.62 4.47 3.39
C ALA A 14 -15.72 4.70 4.46
N ASN A 15 -16.16 5.95 4.59
CA ASN A 15 -17.24 6.32 5.50
C ASN A 15 -18.59 6.30 4.77
N SER A 16 -19.51 5.42 5.18
CA SER A 16 -20.82 5.25 4.51
C SER A 16 -21.71 6.51 4.55
N TRP A 17 -21.51 7.39 5.52
CA TRP A 17 -22.27 8.63 5.70
C TRP A 17 -21.65 9.86 5.03
N LYS A 18 -20.45 9.76 4.44
CA LYS A 18 -19.75 10.89 3.82
C LYS A 18 -19.32 10.53 2.41
N LYS A 19 -19.81 11.25 1.41
CA LYS A 19 -19.33 11.10 0.04
C LYS A 19 -17.85 11.49 -0.03
N PRO A 20 -17.00 10.70 -0.71
CA PRO A 20 -15.62 11.09 -0.96
C PRO A 20 -15.58 12.43 -1.70
N GLU A 21 -14.70 13.31 -1.25
CA GLU A 21 -14.34 14.50 -2.00
C GLU A 21 -13.41 14.08 -3.15
N PHE A 22 -13.56 14.70 -4.32
CA PHE A 22 -12.76 14.40 -5.50
C PHE A 22 -11.87 15.59 -5.83
N HIS A 23 -10.64 15.31 -6.27
CA HIS A 23 -9.76 16.32 -6.81
C HIS A 23 -10.07 16.56 -8.30
N GLU A 24 -9.47 17.59 -8.91
CA GLU A 24 -9.67 17.95 -10.32
C GLU A 24 -9.31 16.83 -11.31
N ASP A 25 -8.49 15.87 -10.88
CA ASP A 25 -8.11 14.69 -11.65
C ASP A 25 -9.18 13.58 -11.66
N GLY A 26 -10.32 13.80 -10.99
CA GLY A 26 -11.42 12.85 -10.90
C GLY A 26 -11.14 11.67 -9.96
N PHE A 27 -10.07 11.71 -9.16
CA PHE A 27 -9.78 10.69 -8.14
C PHE A 27 -10.11 11.22 -6.73
N PRO A 28 -10.59 10.36 -5.80
CA PRO A 28 -10.86 10.77 -4.42
C PRO A 28 -9.67 11.44 -3.73
N VAL A 29 -9.94 12.42 -2.87
CA VAL A 29 -8.94 13.12 -2.07
C VAL A 29 -8.32 12.17 -1.04
N PHE A 30 -7.00 12.14 -0.97
CA PHE A 30 -6.26 11.41 0.07
C PHE A 30 -6.27 12.24 1.33
N THR A 31 -6.49 11.62 2.48
CA THR A 31 -6.46 12.38 3.73
C THR A 31 -5.04 12.85 4.02
N ARG A 32 -4.93 14.05 4.59
CA ARG A 32 -3.62 14.59 4.99
C ARG A 32 -2.88 13.64 5.93
N LYS A 33 -3.60 13.03 6.86
CA LYS A 33 -3.07 12.04 7.80
C LYS A 33 -2.47 10.81 7.09
N SER A 34 -3.19 10.21 6.14
CA SER A 34 -2.68 9.06 5.38
C SER A 34 -1.48 9.44 4.49
N VAL A 35 -1.49 10.64 3.90
CA VAL A 35 -0.38 11.16 3.09
C VAL A 35 0.88 11.35 3.94
N ASP A 36 0.76 12.01 5.09
CA ASP A 36 1.90 12.25 5.99
C ASP A 36 2.47 10.93 6.51
N ALA A 37 1.60 9.98 6.89
CA ALA A 37 2.00 8.65 7.32
C ALA A 37 2.74 7.87 6.21
N LEU A 38 2.20 7.84 4.99
CA LEU A 38 2.85 7.15 3.87
C LEU A 38 4.20 7.78 3.50
N ASN A 39 4.27 9.10 3.45
CA ASN A 39 5.53 9.83 3.20
C ASN A 39 6.57 9.51 4.26
N ARG A 40 6.17 9.40 5.54
CA ARG A 40 7.06 9.01 6.62
C ARG A 40 7.66 7.62 6.38
N ILE A 41 6.82 6.62 6.08
CA ILE A 41 7.29 5.25 5.74
C ILE A 41 8.30 5.32 4.59
N ILE A 42 7.96 6.00 3.49
CA ILE A 42 8.83 6.09 2.31
C ILE A 42 10.16 6.80 2.66
N SER A 43 10.12 7.87 3.45
CA SER A 43 11.32 8.65 3.79
C SER A 43 12.29 7.89 4.70
N GLU A 44 11.77 7.14 5.66
CA GLU A 44 12.58 6.40 6.63
C GLU A 44 13.11 5.08 6.03
N THR A 45 12.38 4.48 5.09
CA THR A 45 12.70 3.14 4.56
C THR A 45 13.22 3.13 3.13
N ASN A 46 13.05 4.24 2.41
CA ASN A 46 13.31 4.32 0.98
C ASN A 46 12.56 3.25 0.15
N ALA A 47 11.45 2.72 0.69
CA ALA A 47 10.67 1.66 0.06
C ALA A 47 9.99 2.12 -1.23
N GLN A 48 9.81 1.19 -2.17
CA GLN A 48 9.05 1.41 -3.39
C GLN A 48 7.57 1.06 -3.16
N VAL A 49 6.67 1.73 -3.88
CA VAL A 49 5.23 1.43 -3.78
C VAL A 49 4.82 0.43 -4.86
N VAL A 50 4.09 -0.60 -4.46
CA VAL A 50 3.41 -1.57 -5.33
C VAL A 50 1.92 -1.45 -5.08
N LEU A 51 1.17 -0.95 -6.05
CA LEU A 51 -0.27 -0.75 -5.91
C LEU A 51 -1.04 -2.08 -5.97
N THR A 52 -1.82 -2.39 -4.93
CA THR A 52 -2.70 -3.56 -4.85
C THR A 52 -4.17 -3.23 -5.12
N THR A 53 -4.53 -1.94 -5.05
CA THR A 53 -5.89 -1.40 -5.25
C THR A 53 -6.63 -1.92 -6.49
N SER A 54 -7.95 -1.98 -6.41
CA SER A 54 -8.84 -2.26 -7.55
C SER A 54 -8.66 -1.24 -8.70
N HIS A 55 -8.28 -0.01 -8.37
CA HIS A 55 -8.04 1.07 -9.34
C HIS A 55 -6.73 0.90 -10.15
N LYS A 56 -5.87 -0.06 -9.80
CA LYS A 56 -4.48 -0.14 -10.31
C LYS A 56 -4.37 -0.18 -11.83
N SER A 57 -5.37 -0.75 -12.52
CA SER A 57 -5.41 -0.89 -13.98
C SER A 57 -6.08 0.28 -14.71
N ASN A 58 -6.79 1.16 -13.99
CA ASN A 58 -7.53 2.29 -14.59
C ASN A 58 -6.59 3.43 -15.01
N TYR A 59 -5.39 3.47 -14.44
CA TYR A 59 -4.39 4.50 -14.68
C TYR A 59 -3.06 3.86 -15.06
N SER A 60 -2.34 4.44 -16.02
CA SER A 60 -0.95 4.07 -16.30
C SER A 60 -0.02 4.41 -15.11
N LEU A 61 1.19 3.84 -15.08
CA LEU A 61 2.16 4.13 -14.03
C LEU A 61 2.57 5.61 -13.99
N SER A 62 2.61 6.29 -15.14
CA SER A 62 2.87 7.75 -15.19
C SER A 62 1.71 8.55 -14.61
N GLN A 63 0.47 8.16 -14.88
CA GLN A 63 -0.71 8.78 -14.27
C GLN A 63 -0.73 8.58 -12.76
N TRP A 64 -0.41 7.37 -12.27
CA TRP A 64 -0.27 7.13 -10.82
C TRP A 64 0.82 7.99 -10.19
N LYS A 65 1.98 8.13 -10.83
CA LYS A 65 3.04 9.02 -10.35
C LYS A 65 2.58 10.48 -10.27
N ASN A 66 1.84 10.95 -11.28
CA ASN A 66 1.28 12.30 -11.28
C ASN A 66 0.22 12.48 -10.18
N LEU A 67 -0.67 11.51 -9.99
CA LEU A 67 -1.67 11.52 -8.93
C LEU A 67 -0.99 11.60 -7.56
N PHE A 68 -0.01 10.74 -7.29
CA PHE A 68 0.73 10.74 -6.03
C PHE A 68 1.44 12.09 -5.80
N LYS A 69 2.10 12.62 -6.84
CA LYS A 69 2.76 13.93 -6.79
C LYS A 69 1.78 15.06 -6.48
N ASN A 70 0.61 15.08 -7.12
CA ASN A 70 -0.43 16.09 -6.89
C ASN A 70 -0.99 16.04 -5.46
N ARG A 71 -0.87 14.89 -4.79
CA ARG A 71 -1.25 14.71 -3.38
C ARG A 71 -0.09 14.86 -2.40
N GLY A 72 1.06 15.32 -2.87
CA GLY A 72 2.25 15.53 -2.03
C GLY A 72 2.94 14.24 -1.60
N ILE A 73 2.70 13.12 -2.28
CA ILE A 73 3.38 11.84 -2.01
C ILE A 73 4.65 11.74 -2.85
N LEU A 74 5.79 11.57 -2.18
CA LEU A 74 7.12 11.58 -2.81
C LEU A 74 7.64 10.17 -3.05
N VAL A 75 7.11 9.50 -4.08
CA VAL A 75 7.57 8.18 -4.52
C VAL A 75 8.72 8.26 -5.53
N LYS A 76 9.74 7.42 -5.36
CA LYS A 76 10.78 7.20 -6.39
C LYS A 76 10.28 6.30 -7.51
N THR A 77 9.65 5.19 -7.14
CA THR A 77 9.16 4.16 -8.05
C THR A 77 7.76 3.73 -7.63
N ILE A 78 6.87 3.61 -8.62
CA ILE A 78 5.56 2.97 -8.48
C ILE A 78 5.55 1.75 -9.41
N LYS A 79 5.21 0.59 -8.85
CA LYS A 79 4.80 -0.62 -9.55
C LYS A 79 3.32 -0.89 -9.21
N ARG A 80 2.74 -1.92 -9.82
CA ARG A 80 1.39 -2.39 -9.51
C ARG A 80 1.30 -3.90 -9.69
N LEU A 81 0.36 -4.53 -9.01
CA LEU A 81 -0.02 -5.91 -9.36
C LEU A 81 -0.58 -5.96 -10.80
N ASP A 82 -0.56 -7.15 -11.39
CA ASP A 82 -1.15 -7.37 -12.71
C ASP A 82 -2.66 -7.06 -12.73
N GLN A 83 -3.20 -6.88 -13.93
CA GLN A 83 -4.64 -6.70 -14.09
C GLN A 83 -5.38 -7.95 -13.62
N ASN A 84 -6.34 -7.76 -12.71
CA ASN A 84 -7.19 -8.83 -12.20
C ASN A 84 -8.25 -9.26 -13.22
N LYS A 85 -7.84 -10.07 -14.20
CA LYS A 85 -8.74 -10.58 -15.26
C LYS A 85 -9.66 -11.71 -14.78
N ALA A 86 -9.28 -12.37 -13.70
CA ALA A 86 -9.97 -13.55 -13.16
C ALA A 86 -10.88 -13.22 -11.96
N ASN A 87 -11.07 -11.94 -11.63
CA ASN A 87 -11.85 -11.46 -10.48
C ASN A 87 -11.44 -12.14 -9.16
N HIS A 88 -10.13 -12.34 -8.97
CA HIS A 88 -9.57 -12.85 -7.73
C HIS A 88 -9.80 -11.89 -6.57
N ASP A 89 -9.90 -12.42 -5.35
CA ASP A 89 -9.87 -11.58 -4.15
C ASP A 89 -8.47 -11.02 -3.93
N ARG A 90 -8.35 -9.98 -3.07
CA ARG A 90 -7.09 -9.31 -2.79
C ARG A 90 -6.02 -10.27 -2.27
N LYS A 91 -6.43 -11.22 -1.42
CA LYS A 91 -5.57 -12.26 -0.86
C LYS A 91 -4.91 -13.08 -1.98
N THR A 92 -5.72 -13.60 -2.91
CA THR A 92 -5.25 -14.41 -4.03
C THR A 92 -4.36 -13.59 -4.97
N GLU A 93 -4.70 -12.33 -5.25
CA GLU A 93 -3.84 -11.46 -6.06
C GLU A 93 -2.44 -11.29 -5.45
N ILE A 94 -2.35 -11.10 -4.13
CA ILE A 94 -1.09 -10.96 -3.40
C ILE A 94 -0.30 -12.28 -3.42
N GLU A 95 -0.93 -13.42 -3.08
CA GLU A 95 -0.28 -14.74 -3.11
C GLU A 95 0.26 -15.09 -4.52
N GLN A 96 -0.52 -14.81 -5.56
CA GLN A 96 -0.10 -15.04 -6.94
C GLN A 96 1.04 -14.11 -7.36
N TRP A 97 1.06 -12.87 -6.89
CA TRP A 97 2.15 -11.96 -7.17
C TRP A 97 3.44 -12.48 -6.56
N PHE A 98 3.44 -12.79 -5.26
CA PHE A 98 4.62 -13.33 -4.56
C PHE A 98 5.14 -14.64 -5.17
N SER A 99 4.27 -15.54 -5.61
CA SER A 99 4.72 -16.79 -6.25
C SER A 99 5.35 -16.61 -7.64
N LYS A 100 5.11 -15.49 -8.32
CA LYS A 100 5.67 -15.17 -9.65
C LYS A 100 6.87 -14.24 -9.57
N SER A 101 6.80 -13.27 -8.69
CA SER A 101 7.85 -12.29 -8.46
C SER A 101 8.90 -12.96 -7.60
N HIS A 102 10.14 -13.12 -8.09
CA HIS A 102 11.26 -13.68 -7.33
C HIS A 102 11.68 -12.70 -6.22
N VAL A 103 10.78 -12.43 -5.28
CA VAL A 103 10.84 -11.40 -4.21
C VAL A 103 11.50 -11.97 -2.95
N ASP A 104 12.08 -13.16 -3.05
CA ASP A 104 12.73 -13.91 -1.95
C ASP A 104 13.81 -13.13 -1.19
N HIS A 105 14.19 -11.93 -1.65
CA HIS A 105 15.22 -11.08 -1.04
C HIS A 105 14.78 -9.63 -0.78
N GLU A 106 13.51 -9.25 -0.99
CA GLU A 106 13.05 -7.90 -0.66
C GLU A 106 12.14 -7.89 0.57
N ASP A 107 12.53 -7.15 1.60
CA ASP A 107 11.62 -6.81 2.70
C ASP A 107 10.38 -6.10 2.17
N PHE A 108 9.22 -6.37 2.78
CA PHE A 108 7.98 -5.77 2.35
C PHE A 108 7.01 -5.55 3.51
N VAL A 109 6.03 -4.68 3.27
CA VAL A 109 4.87 -4.50 4.13
C VAL A 109 3.62 -4.44 3.26
N ILE A 110 2.53 -5.05 3.73
CA ILE A 110 1.20 -4.96 3.11
C ILE A 110 0.37 -3.99 3.95
N ILE A 111 -0.20 -2.96 3.31
CA ILE A 111 -1.04 -1.96 3.97
C ILE A 111 -2.41 -1.95 3.28
N ASP A 112 -3.43 -2.38 4.01
CA ASP A 112 -4.75 -2.70 3.47
C ASP A 112 -5.82 -2.56 4.57
N ASP A 113 -7.09 -2.38 4.21
CA ASP A 113 -8.21 -2.46 5.17
C ASP A 113 -8.95 -3.81 5.13
N ASP A 114 -8.69 -4.64 4.12
CA ASP A 114 -9.36 -5.93 3.94
C ASP A 114 -8.95 -6.96 5.02
N LYS A 115 -9.87 -7.23 5.95
CA LYS A 115 -9.69 -8.21 7.02
C LYS A 115 -9.48 -9.64 6.52
N MET A 116 -9.88 -9.96 5.28
CA MET A 116 -9.66 -11.28 4.70
C MET A 116 -8.16 -11.58 4.53
N LEU A 117 -7.30 -10.55 4.51
CA LEU A 117 -5.85 -10.73 4.49
C LEU A 117 -5.27 -11.34 5.77
N ASN A 118 -6.05 -11.43 6.86
CA ASN A 118 -5.66 -12.24 8.03
C ASN A 118 -5.56 -13.75 7.70
N ALA A 119 -6.15 -14.19 6.60
CA ALA A 119 -6.08 -15.56 6.10
C ALA A 119 -4.86 -15.79 5.17
N LEU A 120 -4.00 -14.80 4.96
CA LEU A 120 -2.74 -14.99 4.26
C LEU A 120 -1.84 -16.01 4.99
N PRO A 121 -0.98 -16.73 4.26
CA PRO A 121 0.10 -17.52 4.84
C PRO A 121 0.93 -16.70 5.84
N VAL A 122 1.44 -17.35 6.89
CA VAL A 122 2.12 -16.69 8.02
C VAL A 122 3.22 -15.73 7.55
N TYR A 123 4.07 -16.15 6.62
CA TYR A 123 5.19 -15.34 6.11
C TYR A 123 4.76 -14.04 5.41
N LEU A 124 3.55 -13.98 4.84
CA LEU A 124 2.96 -12.74 4.29
C LEU A 124 2.22 -11.96 5.36
N ARG A 125 1.46 -12.66 6.20
CA ARG A 125 0.62 -12.06 7.23
C ARG A 125 1.43 -11.36 8.32
N GLU A 126 2.61 -11.86 8.64
CA GLU A 126 3.52 -11.20 9.59
C GLU A 126 3.97 -9.82 9.10
N ASN A 127 3.88 -9.55 7.80
CA ASN A 127 4.17 -8.27 7.17
C ASN A 127 2.92 -7.42 6.89
N LEU A 128 1.74 -7.82 7.40
CA LEU A 128 0.49 -7.10 7.21
C LEU A 128 0.30 -6.00 8.27
N VAL A 129 -0.16 -4.83 7.80
CA VAL A 129 -0.62 -3.69 8.60
C VAL A 129 -2.05 -3.39 8.18
N LEU A 130 -3.01 -3.81 8.99
CA LEU A 130 -4.43 -3.54 8.74
C LEU A 130 -4.81 -2.15 9.20
N THR A 131 -5.44 -1.40 8.31
CA THR A 131 -6.06 -0.11 8.62
C THR A 131 -7.53 -0.32 9.02
N SER A 132 -8.08 0.65 9.75
CA SER A 132 -9.54 0.76 9.87
C SER A 132 -10.07 1.51 8.65
N SER A 133 -10.97 0.89 7.88
CA SER A 133 -11.50 1.48 6.65
C SER A 133 -12.11 2.88 6.82
N SER A 134 -12.68 3.17 7.99
CA SER A 134 -13.25 4.49 8.34
C SER A 134 -12.23 5.55 8.75
N VAL A 135 -10.98 5.15 9.02
CA VAL A 135 -9.91 6.02 9.55
C VAL A 135 -8.76 6.17 8.55
N GLY A 136 -8.38 5.11 7.85
CA GLY A 136 -7.20 5.09 6.99
C GLY A 136 -5.89 4.82 7.72
N LEU A 137 -4.79 4.96 6.97
CA LEU A 137 -3.42 4.87 7.47
C LEU A 137 -3.14 6.00 8.47
N THR A 138 -2.58 5.62 9.62
CA THR A 138 -2.23 6.53 10.71
C THR A 138 -0.73 6.55 10.95
N ASP A 139 -0.25 7.54 11.70
CA ASP A 139 1.16 7.63 12.08
C ASP A 139 1.61 6.45 12.98
N GLU A 140 0.71 5.93 13.81
CA GLU A 140 0.96 4.72 14.60
C GLU A 140 1.16 3.49 13.69
N LEU A 141 0.28 3.32 12.70
CA LEU A 141 0.40 2.26 11.71
C LEU A 141 1.65 2.43 10.84
N ALA A 142 2.08 3.67 10.57
CA ALA A 142 3.34 3.94 9.90
C ALA A 142 4.54 3.46 10.72
N SER A 143 4.57 3.70 12.04
CA SER A 143 5.63 3.18 12.91
C SER A 143 5.71 1.64 12.87
N ILE A 144 4.56 0.95 12.84
CA ILE A 144 4.51 -0.51 12.70
C ILE A 144 5.04 -0.95 11.33
N ALA A 145 4.63 -0.27 10.26
CA ALA A 145 5.09 -0.58 8.90
C ALA A 145 6.61 -0.40 8.75
N ILE A 146 7.16 0.68 9.30
CA ILE A 146 8.61 0.94 9.32
C ILE A 146 9.35 -0.15 10.08
N ALA A 147 8.86 -0.54 11.27
CA ALA A 147 9.47 -1.60 12.06
C ALA A 147 9.53 -2.94 11.30
N LYS A 148 8.46 -3.32 10.59
CA LYS A 148 8.41 -4.52 9.74
C LYS A 148 9.39 -4.48 8.58
N LEU A 149 9.54 -3.31 7.95
CA LEU A 149 10.49 -3.12 6.84
C LEU A 149 11.95 -3.14 7.31
N MET A 150 12.23 -2.71 8.54
CA MET A 150 13.59 -2.59 9.07
C MET A 150 14.06 -3.81 9.87
N SER A 151 13.16 -4.68 10.33
CA SER A 151 13.50 -5.81 11.21
C SER A 151 14.47 -6.83 10.60
N HIS A 152 14.62 -6.84 9.29
CA HIS A 152 15.53 -7.75 8.56
C HIS A 152 16.79 -7.06 8.00
N SER A 153 16.87 -5.74 8.10
CA SER A 153 18.01 -4.96 7.57
C SER A 153 19.22 -4.92 8.52
N THR A 154 19.06 -5.38 9.76
CA THR A 154 20.11 -5.35 10.80
C THR A 154 21.05 -6.56 10.83
N ASP A 155 20.80 -7.59 10.02
CA ASP A 155 21.60 -8.83 10.05
C ASP A 155 22.89 -8.78 9.20
N PHE A 156 23.21 -7.63 8.58
CA PHE A 156 24.45 -7.42 7.84
C PHE A 156 25.28 -6.30 8.47
N VAL A 157 25.85 -6.57 9.63
CA VAL A 157 27.03 -5.85 10.13
C VAL A 157 28.12 -6.91 10.39
N PHE A 158 28.99 -7.10 9.40
CA PHE A 158 30.26 -7.81 9.56
C PHE A 158 31.37 -6.82 9.89
#